data_AF-A0A2Z6RZU3-F1
#
_entry.id   AF-A0A2Z6RZU3-F1
#
_cell.length_a   1.000
_cell.length_b   1.000
_cell.length_c   1.000
_cell.angle_alpha   90.00
_cell.angle_beta   90.00
_cell.angle_gamma   90.00
#
_symmetry.space_group_name_H-M   'P 1'
#
loop_
_entity.id
_entity.type
_entity.pdbx_description
1 polymer ?
#
loop_
_entity_poly.entity_id
_entity_poly.type
_entity_poly.pdbx_seq_one_letter_code
_entity_poly.pdbx_strand_id
1 'polypeptide(L)'
;MSEPTTHATSNLVYIFIDYSNVTHEGSRELNIANDSFNVDLNRLVITVRNGRELGRVFIAGSTPQTAPTPYKDELSWQRAKDLGFDVKTFQRNASNKEKGVDVYLACNMMEIILTKTPGILVLVTGDSDFSTPINKAKEKKWGVEIWSWPKGMAKDFKSLPHVSLKDHHKSFAYVTKAYSTKSKYALKIGGDIIKSWRWKNEPIMEYFFTRNLLCQFYWIDATTAHLYFDKKLQLKEASDWWLSKDHPNMFIEELGRDIKNDRMPRETQDKKFAEIVTELPQQTANEPLVDQLFNGGM
;
A
#
# COMPACT_ATOMS: atom_id res chain seq x y z
N MET A 1 15.98 -5.71 -22.56
CA MET A 1 14.76 -4.90 -22.44
C MET A 1 13.83 -5.36 -23.55
N SER A 2 12.69 -5.96 -23.22
CA SER A 2 11.66 -6.33 -24.20
C SER A 2 10.71 -5.14 -24.35
N GLU A 3 10.63 -4.57 -25.56
CA GLU A 3 9.73 -3.48 -25.89
C GLU A 3 8.26 -3.85 -25.61
N PRO A 4 7.39 -2.91 -25.20
CA PRO A 4 5.97 -3.18 -25.11
C PRO A 4 5.43 -3.47 -26.51
N THR A 5 4.61 -4.51 -26.63
CA THR A 5 3.93 -4.85 -27.89
C THR A 5 3.08 -3.66 -28.33
N THR A 6 3.55 -2.94 -29.35
CA THR A 6 3.06 -1.62 -29.77
C THR A 6 1.71 -1.71 -30.45
N HIS A 7 0.62 -1.56 -29.69
CA HIS A 7 -0.74 -1.49 -30.22
C HIS A 7 -1.70 -0.50 -29.53
N ALA A 8 -1.33 0.11 -28.39
CA ALA A 8 -2.17 1.09 -27.70
C ALA A 8 -2.22 2.43 -28.45
N THR A 9 -3.40 3.04 -28.52
CA THR A 9 -3.63 4.35 -29.19
C THR A 9 -3.67 5.51 -28.20
N SER A 10 -3.62 5.24 -26.90
CA SER A 10 -3.54 6.21 -25.81
C SER A 10 -2.42 5.81 -24.82
N ASN A 11 -1.82 6.82 -24.16
CA ASN A 11 -0.85 6.61 -23.07
C ASN A 11 -1.51 6.47 -21.69
N LEU A 12 -2.85 6.48 -21.61
CA LEU A 12 -3.58 6.32 -20.36
C LEU A 12 -3.38 4.93 -19.77
N VAL A 13 -3.15 4.87 -18.47
CA VAL A 13 -2.98 3.64 -17.70
C VAL A 13 -4.24 3.35 -16.88
N TYR A 14 -4.73 2.12 -16.99
CA TYR A 14 -5.85 1.60 -16.21
C TYR A 14 -5.32 0.49 -15.30
N ILE A 15 -5.42 0.68 -13.98
CA ILE A 15 -4.77 -0.18 -12.99
C ILE A 15 -5.84 -1.02 -12.28
N PHE A 16 -5.64 -2.32 -12.24
CA PHE A 16 -6.52 -3.29 -11.58
C PHE A 16 -5.72 -4.02 -10.50
N ILE A 17 -6.10 -3.85 -9.24
CA ILE A 17 -5.35 -4.34 -8.09
C ILE A 17 -6.18 -5.39 -7.36
N ASP A 18 -5.65 -6.60 -7.30
CA ASP A 18 -6.07 -7.64 -6.38
C ASP A 18 -5.32 -7.46 -5.07
N TYR A 19 -5.89 -6.68 -4.16
CA TYR A 19 -5.27 -6.31 -2.89
C TYR A 19 -4.99 -7.54 -2.02
N SER A 20 -5.85 -8.55 -2.07
CA SER A 20 -5.68 -9.80 -1.34
C SER A 20 -4.46 -10.56 -1.84
N ASN A 21 -4.30 -10.74 -3.15
CA ASN A 21 -3.12 -11.39 -3.72
C ASN A 21 -1.85 -10.61 -3.41
N VAL A 22 -1.86 -9.28 -3.55
CA VAL A 22 -0.70 -8.43 -3.26
C VAL A 22 -0.26 -8.54 -1.80
N THR A 23 -1.20 -8.58 -0.85
CA THR A 23 -0.89 -8.69 0.58
C THR A 23 -0.40 -10.09 0.97
N HIS A 24 -1.15 -11.14 0.62
CA HIS A 24 -0.80 -12.52 0.97
C HIS A 24 0.52 -12.96 0.33
N GLU A 25 0.70 -12.75 -0.97
CA GLU A 25 1.92 -13.16 -1.66
C GLU A 25 3.11 -12.27 -1.30
N GLY A 26 2.89 -10.99 -0.97
CA GLY A 26 3.95 -10.11 -0.47
C GLY A 26 4.51 -10.56 0.88
N SER A 27 3.63 -10.95 1.80
CA SER A 27 4.03 -11.52 3.09
C SER A 27 4.91 -12.77 2.91
N ARG A 28 4.56 -13.65 1.95
CA ARG A 28 5.29 -14.88 1.62
C ARG A 28 6.60 -14.62 0.86
N GLU A 29 6.62 -13.66 -0.06
CA GLU A 29 7.81 -13.28 -0.82
C GLU A 29 8.90 -12.76 0.12
N LEU A 30 8.53 -11.83 1.01
CA LEU A 30 9.45 -11.16 1.91
C LEU A 30 9.67 -11.88 3.25
N ASN A 31 8.98 -13.00 3.47
CA ASN A 31 9.05 -13.78 4.71
C ASN A 31 8.70 -12.94 5.96
N ILE A 32 7.60 -12.20 5.86
CA ILE A 32 7.05 -11.35 6.92
C ILE A 32 5.70 -11.94 7.30
N ALA A 33 5.41 -12.06 8.59
CA ALA A 33 4.10 -12.51 9.06
C ALA A 33 2.98 -11.63 8.48
N ASN A 34 1.91 -12.23 7.99
CA ASN A 34 0.83 -11.55 7.28
C ASN A 34 0.23 -10.40 8.10
N ASP A 35 0.04 -10.61 9.40
CA ASP A 35 -0.51 -9.59 10.31
C ASP A 35 0.38 -8.35 10.42
N SER A 36 1.69 -8.50 10.20
CA SER A 36 2.68 -7.41 10.23
C SER A 36 2.98 -6.81 8.87
N PHE A 37 2.68 -7.50 7.77
CA PHE A 37 2.89 -7.00 6.41
C PHE A 37 1.71 -6.14 5.98
N ASN A 38 2.00 -5.00 5.37
CA ASN A 38 0.98 -4.07 4.92
C ASN A 38 1.39 -3.41 3.60
N VAL A 39 0.38 -2.93 2.88
CA VAL A 39 0.52 -2.29 1.58
C VAL A 39 -0.16 -0.93 1.65
N ASP A 40 0.59 0.12 1.36
CA ASP A 40 0.03 1.44 1.12
C ASP A 40 -0.50 1.50 -0.32
N LEU A 41 -1.84 1.52 -0.45
CA LEU A 41 -2.52 1.49 -1.75
C LEU A 41 -2.20 2.73 -2.61
N ASN A 42 -2.07 3.90 -2.00
CA ASN A 42 -1.74 5.12 -2.72
C ASN A 42 -0.34 5.00 -3.33
N ARG A 43 0.63 4.59 -2.52
CA ARG A 43 2.01 4.42 -2.96
C ARG A 43 2.17 3.26 -3.94
N LEU A 44 1.41 2.19 -3.80
CA LEU A 44 1.36 1.12 -4.80
C LEU A 44 0.88 1.66 -6.15
N VAL A 45 -0.20 2.45 -6.16
CA VAL A 45 -0.71 3.09 -7.38
C VAL A 45 0.33 4.04 -7.98
N ILE A 46 0.97 4.90 -7.18
CA ILE A 46 2.03 5.81 -7.66
C ILE A 46 3.18 5.02 -8.29
N THR A 47 3.62 3.95 -7.63
CA THR A 47 4.71 3.08 -8.08
C THR A 47 4.37 2.40 -9.40
N VAL A 48 3.17 1.80 -9.49
CA VAL A 48 2.70 1.09 -10.69
C VAL A 48 2.44 2.08 -11.83
N ARG A 49 1.85 3.24 -11.54
CA ARG A 49 1.60 4.30 -12.52
C ARG A 49 2.92 4.80 -13.13
N ASN A 50 3.98 4.91 -12.34
CA ASN A 50 5.33 5.29 -12.78
C ASN A 50 5.34 6.55 -13.68
N GLY A 51 4.67 7.62 -13.23
CA GLY A 51 4.59 8.91 -13.95
C GLY A 51 3.67 8.94 -15.17
N ARG A 52 3.12 7.81 -15.63
CA ARG A 52 2.19 7.74 -16.77
C ARG A 52 0.87 8.43 -16.47
N GLU A 53 0.14 8.87 -17.49
CA GLU A 53 -1.17 9.49 -17.31
C GLU A 53 -2.19 8.45 -16.81
N LEU A 54 -2.97 8.80 -15.78
CA LEU A 54 -3.89 7.87 -15.14
C LEU A 54 -5.28 7.94 -15.79
N GLY A 55 -5.78 6.80 -16.25
CA GLY A 55 -7.18 6.65 -16.68
C GLY A 55 -8.10 6.37 -15.50
N ARG A 56 -7.94 5.20 -14.87
CA ARG A 56 -8.74 4.78 -13.71
C ARG A 56 -8.03 3.69 -12.89
N VAL A 57 -8.37 3.59 -11.60
CA VAL A 57 -7.86 2.58 -10.69
C VAL A 57 -9.01 1.80 -10.08
N PHE A 58 -8.94 0.48 -10.17
CA PHE A 58 -9.87 -0.46 -9.53
C PHE A 58 -9.10 -1.29 -8.50
N ILE A 59 -9.61 -1.33 -7.27
CA ILE A 59 -9.01 -2.10 -6.18
C ILE A 59 -10.07 -3.03 -5.63
N ALA A 60 -9.76 -4.33 -5.58
CA ALA A 60 -10.63 -5.32 -4.96
C ALA A 60 -9.87 -6.11 -3.90
N GLY A 61 -10.55 -6.46 -2.82
CA GLY A 61 -10.00 -7.30 -1.76
C GLY A 61 -11.09 -7.95 -0.91
N SER A 62 -10.69 -8.75 0.08
CA SER A 62 -11.63 -9.41 0.99
C SER A 62 -11.59 -8.91 2.43
N THR A 63 -12.74 -9.06 3.09
CA THR A 63 -12.94 -8.83 4.52
C THR A 63 -13.23 -10.17 5.22
N PRO A 64 -12.82 -10.35 6.48
CA PRO A 64 -13.19 -11.52 7.26
C PRO A 64 -14.72 -11.63 7.38
N GLN A 65 -15.25 -12.85 7.44
CA GLN A 65 -16.69 -13.06 7.54
C GLN A 65 -17.22 -12.96 8.97
N THR A 66 -16.48 -13.55 9.93
CA THR A 66 -16.91 -13.73 11.32
C THR A 66 -16.11 -12.89 12.31
N ALA A 67 -15.08 -12.21 11.84
CA ALA A 67 -14.25 -11.31 12.63
C ALA A 67 -14.36 -9.89 12.09
N PRO A 68 -14.11 -8.86 12.92
CA PRO A 68 -13.93 -7.51 12.42
C PRO A 68 -12.83 -7.46 11.36
N THR A 69 -13.00 -6.60 10.37
CA THR A 69 -11.89 -6.27 9.47
C THR A 69 -10.78 -5.63 10.31
N PRO A 70 -9.51 -6.01 10.11
CA PRO A 70 -8.41 -5.28 10.70
C PRO A 70 -8.49 -3.79 10.36
N TYR A 71 -8.48 -2.91 11.37
CA TYR A 71 -8.61 -1.45 11.16
C TYR A 71 -7.58 -0.87 10.19
N LYS A 72 -6.40 -1.50 10.09
CA LYS A 72 -5.35 -1.16 9.13
C LYS A 72 -5.84 -1.24 7.66
N ASP A 73 -6.67 -2.23 7.37
CA ASP A 73 -7.21 -2.46 6.03
C ASP A 73 -8.36 -1.48 5.76
N GLU A 74 -9.23 -1.24 6.75
CA GLU A 74 -10.31 -0.24 6.64
C GLU A 74 -9.76 1.16 6.35
N LEU A 75 -8.73 1.60 7.08
CA LEU A 75 -8.07 2.87 6.84
C LEU A 75 -7.42 2.94 5.44
N SER A 76 -6.77 1.87 5.01
CA SER A 76 -6.16 1.79 3.67
C SER A 76 -7.22 1.95 2.57
N TRP A 77 -8.36 1.26 2.69
CA TRP A 77 -9.46 1.38 1.74
C TRP A 77 -10.12 2.75 1.76
N GLN A 78 -10.30 3.34 2.94
CA GLN A 78 -10.89 4.66 3.04
C GLN A 78 -10.02 5.72 2.38
N ARG A 79 -8.70 5.67 2.57
CA ARG A 79 -7.77 6.57 1.86
C ARG A 79 -7.80 6.39 0.35
N ALA A 80 -7.83 5.13 -0.10
CA ALA A 80 -7.94 4.84 -1.53
C ALA A 80 -9.24 5.42 -2.14
N LYS A 81 -10.36 5.37 -1.40
CA LYS A 81 -11.62 6.01 -1.83
C LYS A 81 -11.54 7.54 -1.83
N ASP A 82 -10.93 8.13 -0.81
CA ASP A 82 -10.72 9.59 -0.73
C ASP A 82 -9.86 10.12 -1.89
N LEU A 83 -8.96 9.28 -2.43
CA LEU A 83 -8.16 9.56 -3.63
C LEU A 83 -8.92 9.32 -4.95
N GLY A 84 -10.21 8.93 -4.89
CA GLY A 84 -11.06 8.69 -6.05
C GLY A 84 -10.86 7.33 -6.73
N PHE A 85 -10.24 6.35 -6.05
CA PHE A 85 -10.11 5.00 -6.61
C PHE A 85 -11.41 4.19 -6.43
N ASP A 86 -11.70 3.32 -7.41
CA ASP A 86 -12.86 2.43 -7.38
C ASP A 86 -12.55 1.21 -6.48
N VAL A 87 -12.76 1.36 -5.17
CA VAL A 87 -12.47 0.33 -4.15
C VAL A 87 -13.72 -0.51 -3.82
N LYS A 88 -13.60 -1.83 -3.96
CA LYS A 88 -14.64 -2.80 -3.59
C LYS A 88 -14.09 -3.88 -2.67
N THR A 89 -14.79 -4.15 -1.58
CA THR A 89 -14.48 -5.27 -0.68
C THR A 89 -15.58 -6.32 -0.70
N PHE A 90 -15.19 -7.57 -0.52
CA PHE A 90 -16.09 -8.72 -0.48
C PHE A 90 -15.92 -9.48 0.84
N GLN A 91 -17.02 -9.90 1.46
CA GLN A 91 -16.93 -10.80 2.60
C GLN A 91 -16.53 -12.20 2.15
N ARG A 92 -15.62 -12.83 2.90
CA ARG A 92 -15.28 -14.24 2.69
C ARG A 92 -16.48 -15.15 2.97
N ASN A 93 -16.47 -16.35 2.39
CA ASN A 93 -17.53 -17.34 2.61
C ASN A 93 -17.40 -18.04 3.98
N ALA A 94 -18.37 -18.92 4.29
CA ALA A 94 -18.43 -19.72 5.53
C ALA A 94 -17.16 -20.53 5.85
N SER A 95 -16.34 -20.83 4.85
CA SER A 95 -15.04 -21.50 4.99
C SER A 95 -13.86 -20.53 5.03
N ASN A 96 -14.12 -19.24 5.26
CA ASN A 96 -13.19 -18.12 5.20
C ASN A 96 -12.40 -18.04 3.88
N LYS A 97 -12.99 -18.49 2.77
CA LYS A 97 -12.39 -18.35 1.43
C LYS A 97 -12.90 -17.09 0.76
N GLU A 98 -12.01 -16.42 0.05
CA GLU A 98 -12.35 -15.28 -0.79
C GLU A 98 -13.33 -15.67 -1.90
N LYS A 99 -14.25 -14.75 -2.22
CA LYS A 99 -15.21 -14.93 -3.30
C LYS A 99 -15.58 -13.56 -3.89
N GLY A 100 -15.57 -13.46 -5.21
CA GLY A 100 -16.11 -12.31 -5.94
C GLY A 100 -15.10 -11.20 -6.28
N VAL A 101 -13.90 -11.23 -5.71
CA VAL A 101 -12.80 -10.31 -6.04
C VAL A 101 -12.42 -10.44 -7.52
N ASP A 102 -12.12 -11.65 -7.98
CA ASP A 102 -11.71 -11.90 -9.37
C ASP A 102 -12.80 -11.55 -10.36
N VAL A 103 -14.05 -11.93 -10.06
CA VAL A 103 -15.21 -11.62 -10.90
C VAL A 103 -15.40 -10.11 -11.05
N TYR A 104 -15.30 -9.36 -9.95
CA TYR A 104 -15.42 -7.91 -9.99
C TYR A 104 -14.33 -7.26 -10.82
N LEU A 105 -13.07 -7.63 -10.60
CA LEU A 105 -11.94 -7.10 -11.38
C LEU A 105 -12.08 -7.47 -12.86
N ALA A 106 -12.39 -8.72 -13.18
CA ALA A 106 -12.58 -9.18 -14.56
C ALA A 106 -13.73 -8.44 -15.26
N CYS A 107 -14.85 -8.19 -14.59
CA CYS A 107 -15.95 -7.40 -15.14
C CYS A 107 -15.53 -5.96 -15.44
N ASN A 108 -14.84 -5.29 -14.51
CA ASN A 108 -14.36 -3.91 -14.73
C ASN A 108 -13.30 -3.85 -15.83
N MET A 109 -12.38 -4.83 -15.90
CA MET A 109 -11.42 -4.94 -17.00
C MET A 109 -12.16 -5.04 -18.35
N MET A 110 -13.14 -5.93 -18.45
CA MET A 110 -13.93 -6.10 -19.68
C MET A 110 -14.69 -4.83 -20.06
N GLU A 111 -15.29 -4.13 -19.10
CA GLU A 111 -15.97 -2.86 -19.35
C GLU A 111 -14.99 -1.83 -19.92
N ILE A 112 -13.83 -1.63 -19.30
CA ILE A 112 -12.81 -0.70 -19.78
C ILE A 112 -12.33 -1.09 -21.18
N ILE A 113 -12.00 -2.37 -21.40
CA ILE A 113 -11.50 -2.88 -22.67
C ILE A 113 -12.49 -2.62 -23.82
N LEU A 114 -13.80 -2.73 -23.55
CA LEU A 114 -14.84 -2.62 -24.56
C LEU A 114 -15.35 -1.19 -24.77
N THR A 115 -15.21 -0.30 -23.79
CA THR A 115 -15.83 1.04 -23.81
C THR A 115 -14.82 2.18 -23.94
N LYS A 116 -13.54 1.95 -23.65
CA LYS A 116 -12.49 2.98 -23.71
C LYS A 116 -11.58 2.81 -24.91
N THR A 117 -10.95 3.91 -25.30
CA THR A 117 -9.86 3.90 -26.28
C THR A 117 -8.70 3.06 -25.73
N PRO A 118 -8.12 2.14 -26.53
CA PRO A 118 -7.03 1.28 -26.09
C PRO A 118 -5.84 2.06 -25.51
N GLY A 119 -5.62 1.89 -24.22
CA GLY A 119 -4.46 2.39 -23.49
C GLY A 119 -3.58 1.24 -23.00
N ILE A 120 -3.04 1.40 -21.78
CA ILE A 120 -2.27 0.37 -21.09
C ILE A 120 -3.12 -0.18 -19.94
N LEU A 121 -3.40 -1.48 -19.97
CA LEU A 121 -4.00 -2.21 -18.88
C LEU A 121 -2.88 -2.77 -18.00
N VAL A 122 -2.87 -2.35 -16.73
CA VAL A 122 -1.95 -2.87 -15.73
C VAL A 122 -2.72 -3.73 -14.73
N LEU A 123 -2.38 -5.01 -14.66
CA LEU A 123 -2.97 -5.95 -13.71
C LEU A 123 -1.96 -6.26 -12.61
N VAL A 124 -2.32 -5.98 -11.37
CA VAL A 124 -1.50 -6.19 -10.17
C VAL A 124 -2.00 -7.43 -9.44
N THR A 125 -1.61 -8.60 -9.93
CA THR A 125 -1.86 -9.93 -9.34
C THR A 125 -0.95 -10.97 -10.00
N GLY A 126 -0.70 -12.07 -9.30
CA GLY A 126 -0.09 -13.26 -9.88
C GLY A 126 -1.09 -14.30 -10.41
N ASP A 127 -2.40 -14.10 -10.20
CA ASP A 127 -3.44 -15.10 -10.45
C ASP A 127 -3.78 -15.27 -11.95
N SER A 128 -3.81 -16.52 -12.43
CA SER A 128 -4.13 -16.85 -13.83
C SER A 128 -5.60 -16.68 -14.22
N ASP A 129 -6.51 -16.49 -13.27
CA ASP A 129 -7.96 -16.40 -13.53
C ASP A 129 -8.34 -15.18 -14.41
N PHE A 130 -7.41 -14.24 -14.61
CA PHE A 130 -7.56 -13.09 -15.50
C PHE A 130 -7.13 -13.34 -16.96
N SER A 131 -6.87 -14.58 -17.35
CA SER A 131 -6.44 -14.91 -18.73
C SER A 131 -7.47 -14.48 -19.79
N THR A 132 -8.77 -14.63 -19.51
CA THR A 132 -9.85 -14.24 -20.43
C THR A 132 -9.88 -12.72 -20.72
N PRO A 133 -9.95 -11.83 -19.70
CA PRO A 133 -9.88 -10.39 -19.97
C PRO A 133 -8.55 -9.96 -20.59
N ILE A 134 -7.42 -10.58 -20.25
CA ILE A 134 -6.11 -10.31 -20.88
C ILE A 134 -6.14 -10.62 -22.38
N ASN A 135 -6.67 -11.79 -22.77
CA ASN A 135 -6.78 -12.15 -24.18
C ASN A 135 -7.70 -11.18 -24.94
N LYS A 136 -8.81 -10.77 -24.32
CA LYS A 136 -9.69 -9.74 -24.91
C LYS A 136 -8.97 -8.40 -25.07
N ALA A 137 -8.15 -7.99 -24.10
CA ALA A 137 -7.37 -6.76 -24.17
C ALA A 137 -6.41 -6.79 -25.38
N LYS A 138 -5.70 -7.90 -25.58
CA LYS A 138 -4.82 -8.11 -26.75
C LYS A 138 -5.58 -8.04 -28.08
N GLU A 139 -6.72 -8.73 -28.18
CA GLU A 139 -7.58 -8.66 -29.37
C GLU A 139 -8.03 -7.22 -29.68
N LYS A 140 -8.28 -6.43 -28.63
CA LYS A 140 -8.66 -5.02 -28.70
C LYS A 140 -7.46 -4.06 -28.73
N LYS A 141 -6.24 -4.56 -28.99
CA LYS A 141 -5.02 -3.76 -29.18
C LYS A 141 -4.61 -2.94 -27.94
N TRP A 142 -4.95 -3.39 -26.74
CA TRP A 142 -4.45 -2.79 -25.50
C TRP A 142 -3.00 -3.21 -25.24
N GLY A 143 -2.21 -2.30 -24.67
CA GLY A 143 -0.99 -2.69 -23.96
C GLY A 143 -1.37 -3.45 -22.69
N VAL A 144 -0.66 -4.53 -22.37
CA VAL A 144 -0.90 -5.32 -21.15
C VAL A 144 0.41 -5.44 -20.38
N GLU A 145 0.34 -5.17 -19.09
CA GLU A 145 1.47 -5.22 -18.16
C GLU A 145 1.04 -5.89 -16.85
N ILE A 146 1.78 -6.91 -16.42
CA ILE A 146 1.50 -7.66 -15.20
C ILE A 146 2.48 -7.25 -14.11
N TRP A 147 1.96 -6.87 -12.94
CA TRP A 147 2.75 -6.65 -11.74
C TRP A 147 2.46 -7.75 -10.74
N SER A 148 3.47 -8.54 -10.38
CA SER A 148 3.26 -9.67 -9.48
C SER A 148 4.45 -9.92 -8.56
N TRP A 149 4.20 -10.63 -7.48
CA TRP A 149 5.27 -11.20 -6.66
C TRP A 149 5.85 -12.43 -7.37
N PRO A 150 7.18 -12.60 -7.45
CA PRO A 150 7.79 -13.73 -8.15
C PRO A 150 7.27 -15.11 -7.72
N LYS A 151 7.07 -15.35 -6.41
CA LYS A 151 6.53 -16.63 -5.90
C LYS A 151 5.06 -16.86 -6.25
N GLY A 152 4.28 -15.80 -6.45
CA GLY A 152 2.84 -15.87 -6.73
C GLY A 152 2.49 -15.86 -8.23
N MET A 153 3.47 -15.66 -9.12
CA MET A 153 3.21 -15.48 -10.55
C MET A 153 2.83 -16.78 -11.26
N ALA A 154 1.63 -16.81 -11.85
CA ALA A 154 1.19 -17.88 -12.73
C ALA A 154 2.11 -18.05 -13.96
N LYS A 155 2.24 -19.30 -14.44
CA LYS A 155 3.11 -19.63 -15.58
C LYS A 155 2.67 -18.93 -16.86
N ASP A 156 1.35 -18.81 -17.07
CA ASP A 156 0.79 -18.26 -18.30
C ASP A 156 1.11 -16.77 -18.47
N PHE A 157 1.36 -16.06 -17.36
CA PHE A 157 1.75 -14.65 -17.36
C PHE A 157 3.21 -14.42 -17.70
N LYS A 158 4.08 -15.44 -17.68
CA LYS A 158 5.51 -15.30 -17.98
C LYS A 158 5.81 -14.85 -19.41
N SER A 159 4.85 -15.04 -20.32
CA SER A 159 4.94 -14.60 -21.72
C SER A 159 4.54 -13.14 -21.94
N LEU A 160 4.00 -12.48 -20.91
CA LEU A 160 3.55 -11.09 -20.95
C LEU A 160 4.65 -10.14 -20.44
N PRO A 161 4.60 -8.85 -20.81
CA PRO A 161 5.37 -7.82 -20.11
C PRO A 161 5.07 -7.88 -18.61
N HIS A 162 6.12 -8.12 -17.82
CA HIS A 162 6.01 -8.34 -16.39
C HIS A 162 6.98 -7.47 -15.61
N VAL A 163 6.49 -6.89 -14.52
CA VAL A 163 7.28 -6.14 -13.54
C VAL A 163 7.15 -6.81 -12.16
N SER A 164 8.29 -7.05 -11.53
CA SER A 164 8.36 -7.72 -10.23
C SER A 164 8.05 -6.75 -9.10
N LEU A 165 6.98 -7.01 -8.33
CA LEU A 165 6.68 -6.24 -7.12
C LEU A 165 7.82 -6.30 -6.09
N LYS A 166 8.63 -7.35 -6.11
CA LYS A 166 9.80 -7.50 -5.23
C LYS A 166 10.85 -6.41 -5.46
N ASP A 167 11.00 -5.93 -6.69
CA ASP A 167 12.03 -4.93 -6.99
C ASP A 167 11.60 -3.52 -6.55
N HIS A 168 10.29 -3.34 -6.34
CA HIS A 168 9.68 -2.06 -5.97
C HIS A 168 9.09 -2.03 -4.57
N HIS A 169 9.06 -3.16 -3.83
CA HIS A 169 8.31 -3.27 -2.58
C HIS A 169 8.57 -2.17 -1.55
N LYS A 170 9.78 -1.61 -1.51
CA LYS A 170 10.15 -0.56 -0.55
C LYS A 170 9.42 0.76 -0.78
N SER A 171 8.81 0.97 -1.96
CA SER A 171 8.05 2.19 -2.23
C SER A 171 6.63 2.15 -1.70
N PHE A 172 6.06 0.96 -1.46
CA PHE A 172 4.65 0.80 -1.10
C PHE A 172 4.40 -0.12 0.11
N ALA A 173 5.31 -1.04 0.40
CA ALA A 173 5.14 -2.00 1.50
C ALA A 173 5.70 -1.43 2.81
N TYR A 174 5.04 -1.76 3.91
CA TYR A 174 5.50 -1.42 5.24
C TYR A 174 5.19 -2.52 6.24
N VAL A 175 5.97 -2.55 7.31
CA VAL A 175 5.89 -3.57 8.36
C VAL A 175 5.51 -2.91 9.66
N THR A 176 4.38 -3.35 10.24
CA THR A 176 3.95 -2.93 11.57
C THR A 176 4.20 -4.05 12.56
N LYS A 177 5.37 -4.04 13.21
CA LYS A 177 5.65 -4.96 14.31
C LYS A 177 6.65 -4.39 15.29
N ALA A 178 6.45 -4.72 16.56
CA ALA A 178 7.45 -4.47 17.58
C ALA A 178 8.69 -5.33 17.32
N TYR A 179 9.86 -4.71 17.30
CA TYR A 179 11.13 -5.41 17.23
C TYR A 179 11.84 -5.41 18.57
N SER A 180 12.50 -6.53 18.89
CA SER A 180 13.39 -6.57 20.04
C SER A 180 14.67 -5.78 19.77
N THR A 181 15.25 -5.26 20.85
CA THR A 181 16.44 -4.40 20.85
C THR A 181 17.72 -5.06 20.32
N LYS A 182 17.73 -6.39 20.22
CA LYS A 182 18.86 -7.15 19.64
C LYS A 182 18.87 -7.13 18.11
N SER A 183 17.75 -6.78 17.48
CA SER A 183 17.54 -6.95 16.03
C SER A 183 17.54 -5.65 15.23
N LYS A 184 17.20 -4.52 15.85
CA LYS A 184 17.03 -3.21 15.16
C LYS A 184 17.45 -2.06 16.06
N TYR A 185 17.80 -0.94 15.45
CA TYR A 185 17.91 0.37 16.08
C TYR A 185 16.55 1.04 16.05
N ALA A 186 16.15 1.73 17.12
CA ALA A 186 14.85 2.40 17.20
C ALA A 186 14.96 3.91 17.41
N LEU A 187 14.16 4.64 16.64
CA LEU A 187 13.86 6.05 16.85
C LEU A 187 12.43 6.14 17.35
N LYS A 188 12.20 6.83 18.46
CA LYS A 188 10.86 7.16 18.92
C LYS A 188 10.47 8.52 18.37
N ILE A 189 9.31 8.59 17.75
CA ILE A 189 8.73 9.82 17.25
C ILE A 189 7.35 10.03 17.87
N GLY A 190 6.93 11.26 18.08
CA GLY A 190 5.57 11.60 18.46
C GLY A 190 5.20 13.00 17.98
N GLY A 191 3.91 13.29 17.81
CA GLY A 191 3.46 14.64 17.46
C GLY A 191 2.04 14.69 16.89
N ASP A 192 1.49 15.90 16.76
CA ASP A 192 0.10 16.09 16.33
C ASP A 192 -0.12 15.84 14.83
N ILE A 193 0.90 16.04 14.00
CA ILE A 193 0.81 15.78 12.54
C ILE A 193 0.43 14.33 12.21
N ILE A 194 0.72 13.42 13.15
CA ILE A 194 0.42 12.00 13.06
C ILE A 194 -1.04 11.67 13.39
N LYS A 195 -1.77 12.57 14.09
CA LYS A 195 -3.16 12.34 14.53
C LYS A 195 -4.14 12.24 13.36
N SER A 196 -3.89 13.00 12.28
CA SER A 196 -4.80 13.00 11.15
C SER A 196 -4.85 11.63 10.50
N TRP A 197 -6.02 10.98 10.53
CA TRP A 197 -6.21 9.67 9.92
C TRP A 197 -5.88 9.66 8.41
N ARG A 198 -6.07 10.80 7.71
CA ARG A 198 -5.73 10.97 6.28
C ARG A 198 -4.22 10.84 6.05
N TRP A 199 -3.43 11.40 6.97
CA TRP A 199 -1.97 11.46 6.89
C TRP A 199 -1.26 10.44 7.76
N LYS A 200 -2.00 9.67 8.55
CA LYS A 200 -1.42 8.73 9.51
C LYS A 200 -0.53 7.72 8.79
N ASN A 201 0.74 7.63 9.16
CA ASN A 201 1.83 6.94 8.47
C ASN A 201 2.48 7.68 7.29
N GLU A 202 1.84 8.63 6.60
CA GLU A 202 2.43 9.22 5.38
C GLU A 202 3.79 9.89 5.60
N PRO A 203 3.99 10.75 6.63
CA PRO A 203 5.31 11.31 6.94
C PRO A 203 6.36 10.23 7.26
N ILE A 204 5.93 9.12 7.91
CA ILE A 204 6.81 7.97 8.17
C ILE A 204 7.18 7.30 6.84
N MET A 205 6.20 7.01 5.99
CA MET A 205 6.42 6.36 4.70
C MET A 205 7.30 7.21 3.79
N GLU A 206 7.12 8.53 3.76
CA GLU A 206 7.95 9.47 2.98
C GLU A 206 9.43 9.34 3.33
N TYR A 207 9.77 9.33 4.62
CA TYR A 207 11.16 9.17 5.05
C TYR A 207 11.79 7.88 4.51
N PHE A 208 11.14 6.74 4.75
CA PHE A 208 11.69 5.45 4.33
C PHE A 208 11.76 5.32 2.80
N PHE A 209 10.73 5.80 2.11
CA PHE A 209 10.64 5.80 0.65
C PHE A 209 11.78 6.59 0.00
N THR A 210 11.99 7.85 0.41
CA THR A 210 13.04 8.72 -0.17
C THR A 210 14.46 8.22 0.12
N ARG A 211 14.62 7.21 0.98
CA ARG A 211 15.89 6.54 1.29
C ARG A 211 15.98 5.11 0.75
N ASN A 212 14.97 4.67 -0.01
CA ASN A 212 14.88 3.30 -0.52
C ASN A 212 15.07 2.24 0.58
N LEU A 213 14.39 2.45 1.71
CA LEU A 213 14.37 1.57 2.88
C LEU A 213 13.00 0.91 3.01
N LEU A 214 12.96 -0.35 3.47
CA LEU A 214 11.70 -0.97 3.84
C LEU A 214 11.17 -0.29 5.11
N CYS A 215 10.00 0.34 4.99
CA CYS A 215 9.34 1.02 6.09
C CYS A 215 8.97 0.03 7.20
N GLN A 216 9.49 0.26 8.40
CA GLN A 216 9.31 -0.62 9.55
C GLN A 216 9.06 0.24 10.78
N PHE A 217 7.88 0.13 11.37
CA PHE A 217 7.52 0.90 12.56
C PHE A 217 6.53 0.16 13.45
N TYR A 218 6.25 0.70 14.62
CA TYR A 218 5.22 0.22 15.52
C TYR A 218 4.62 1.41 16.27
N TRP A 219 3.29 1.52 16.24
CA TRP A 219 2.57 2.53 17.02
C TRP A 219 2.53 2.13 18.49
N ILE A 220 3.07 3.00 19.35
CA ILE A 220 2.98 2.87 20.81
C ILE A 220 1.60 3.35 21.26
N ASP A 221 1.13 4.46 20.71
CA ASP A 221 -0.19 5.04 20.97
C ASP A 221 -0.68 5.79 19.72
N ALA A 222 -1.73 6.60 19.85
CA ALA A 222 -2.32 7.35 18.74
C ALA A 222 -1.39 8.37 18.08
N THR A 223 -0.36 8.80 18.81
CA THR A 223 0.54 9.90 18.42
C THR A 223 2.00 9.52 18.38
N THR A 224 2.38 8.41 19.02
CA THR A 224 3.77 8.02 19.23
C THR A 224 4.07 6.69 18.53
N ALA A 225 5.16 6.63 17.77
CA ALA A 225 5.65 5.42 17.13
C ALA A 225 7.14 5.16 17.40
N HIS A 226 7.52 3.89 17.36
CA HIS A 226 8.91 3.48 17.12
C HIS A 226 9.12 3.25 15.63
N LEU A 227 10.16 3.85 15.06
CA LEU A 227 10.68 3.54 13.73
C LEU A 227 11.91 2.64 13.87
N TYR A 228 12.04 1.64 13.02
CA TYR A 228 13.09 0.63 13.12
C TYR A 228 14.07 0.63 11.96
N PHE A 229 15.35 0.54 12.28
CA PHE A 229 16.46 0.62 11.33
C PHE A 229 17.46 -0.53 11.53
N ASP A 230 18.12 -0.94 10.45
CA ASP A 230 19.14 -2.00 10.48
C ASP A 230 20.51 -1.48 10.93
N LYS A 231 20.78 -0.21 10.67
CA LYS A 231 22.09 0.42 10.93
C LYS A 231 21.93 1.65 11.82
N LYS A 232 22.92 1.87 12.70
CA LYS A 232 22.98 3.08 13.55
C LYS A 232 22.96 4.37 12.73
N LEU A 233 23.64 4.35 11.57
CA LEU A 233 23.68 5.49 10.67
C LEU A 233 22.29 5.89 10.16
N GLN A 234 21.45 4.92 9.78
CA GLN A 234 20.08 5.17 9.32
C GLN A 234 19.20 5.79 10.42
N LEU A 235 19.40 5.38 11.68
CA LEU A 235 18.71 5.99 12.82
C LEU A 235 19.13 7.46 12.98
N LYS A 236 20.42 7.74 12.89
CA LYS A 236 20.92 9.12 13.02
C LYS A 236 20.39 10.01 11.89
N GLU A 237 20.47 9.52 10.64
CA GLU A 237 19.90 10.22 9.48
C GLU A 237 18.39 10.45 9.62
N ALA A 238 17.66 9.52 10.24
CA ALA A 238 16.23 9.67 10.49
C ALA A 238 15.97 10.76 11.54
N SER A 239 16.72 10.72 12.64
CA SER A 239 16.66 11.72 13.71
C SER A 239 16.86 13.13 13.14
N ASP A 240 17.94 13.32 12.37
CA ASP A 240 18.28 14.59 11.72
C ASP A 240 17.18 15.03 10.72
N TRP A 241 16.62 14.10 9.94
CA TRP A 241 15.53 14.41 9.01
C TRP A 241 14.26 14.88 9.72
N TRP A 242 13.83 14.17 10.77
CA TRP A 242 12.63 14.56 11.51
C TRP A 242 12.80 15.91 12.22
N LEU A 243 13.99 16.19 12.76
CA LEU A 243 14.33 17.50 13.33
C LEU A 243 14.28 18.62 12.27
N SER A 244 14.64 18.31 11.03
CA SER A 244 14.66 19.29 9.93
C SER A 244 13.28 19.70 9.41
N LYS A 245 12.22 18.93 9.70
CA LYS A 245 10.86 19.18 9.18
C LYS A 245 10.07 20.24 9.96
N ASP A 246 10.60 20.71 11.09
CA ASP A 246 10.00 21.75 11.94
C ASP A 246 8.50 21.55 12.23
N HIS A 247 8.11 20.31 12.53
CA HIS A 247 6.73 19.98 12.84
C HIS A 247 6.38 20.45 14.27
N PRO A 248 5.30 21.22 14.46
CA PRO A 248 4.88 21.64 15.79
C PRO A 248 4.63 20.43 16.69
N ASN A 249 5.09 20.52 17.95
CA ASN A 249 4.94 19.47 18.97
C ASN A 249 5.58 18.11 18.59
N MET A 250 6.52 18.11 17.63
CA MET A 250 7.24 16.90 17.26
C MET A 250 8.24 16.52 18.36
N PHE A 251 8.05 15.32 18.90
CA PHE A 251 8.93 14.66 19.84
C PHE A 251 9.80 13.64 19.10
N ILE A 252 11.09 13.62 19.38
CA ILE A 252 12.07 12.72 18.77
C ILE A 252 13.04 12.24 19.85
N GLU A 253 13.24 10.93 19.96
CA GLU A 253 14.16 10.32 20.92
C GLU A 253 14.89 9.11 20.30
N GLU A 254 16.22 9.16 20.28
CA GLU A 254 17.06 8.05 19.83
C GLU A 254 17.18 6.98 20.93
N LEU A 255 16.42 5.90 20.81
CA LEU A 255 16.47 4.77 21.75
C LEU A 255 17.66 3.82 21.48
N GLY A 256 18.24 3.88 20.29
CA GLY A 256 19.35 3.02 19.89
C GLY A 256 18.96 1.55 19.92
N ARG A 257 19.77 0.70 20.58
CA ARG A 257 19.51 -0.74 20.78
C ARG A 257 19.07 -1.05 22.21
N ASP A 258 18.43 -0.11 22.92
CA ASP A 258 17.95 -0.36 24.29
C ASP A 258 16.56 0.26 24.59
N ILE A 259 15.54 -0.31 23.95
CA ILE A 259 14.11 0.04 24.11
C ILE A 259 13.49 -0.57 25.39
N LYS A 260 14.24 -1.34 26.20
CA LYS A 260 13.67 -2.15 27.30
C LYS A 260 12.94 -1.34 28.38
N ASN A 261 13.28 -0.06 28.51
CA ASN A 261 12.69 0.84 29.52
C ASN A 261 11.59 1.75 28.95
N ASP A 262 11.39 1.75 27.63
CA ASP A 262 10.25 2.45 27.05
C ASP A 262 9.01 1.56 27.18
N ARG A 263 7.89 2.10 27.67
CA ARG A 263 6.69 1.33 27.99
C ARG A 263 6.11 0.70 26.73
N MET A 264 6.54 -0.50 26.35
CA MET A 264 5.87 -1.29 25.31
C MET A 264 4.49 -1.68 25.87
N PRO A 265 3.39 -1.15 25.33
CA PRO A 265 2.06 -1.42 25.88
C PRO A 265 1.72 -2.89 25.67
N ARG A 266 1.10 -3.52 26.67
CA ARG A 266 0.60 -4.90 26.59
C ARG A 266 -0.72 -5.04 25.81
N GLU A 267 -1.19 -3.96 25.18
CA GLU A 267 -2.51 -3.91 24.52
C GLU A 267 -2.40 -4.12 23.01
N THR A 268 -3.39 -4.82 22.45
CA THR A 268 -3.44 -5.13 21.02
C THR A 268 -3.67 -3.88 20.18
N GLN A 269 -2.93 -3.77 19.08
CA GLN A 269 -2.92 -2.64 18.15
C GLN A 269 -4.34 -2.25 17.69
N ASP A 270 -5.24 -3.22 17.54
CA ASP A 270 -6.61 -3.00 17.07
C ASP A 270 -7.43 -2.04 17.95
N LYS A 271 -7.26 -2.06 19.27
CA LYS A 271 -8.00 -1.14 20.16
C LYS A 271 -7.61 0.32 19.95
N LYS A 272 -6.32 0.59 19.74
CA LYS A 272 -5.78 1.95 19.56
C LYS A 272 -6.10 2.54 18.18
N PHE A 273 -6.21 1.68 17.17
CA PHE A 273 -6.64 2.10 15.84
C PHE A 273 -8.16 2.37 15.79
N ALA A 274 -8.97 1.65 16.56
CA ALA A 274 -10.41 1.90 16.68
C ALA A 274 -10.73 3.33 17.14
N GLU A 275 -10.00 3.86 18.14
CA GLU A 275 -10.16 5.23 18.65
C GLU A 275 -9.85 6.30 17.59
N ILE A 276 -9.02 5.98 16.60
CA ILE A 276 -8.64 6.91 15.52
C ILE A 276 -9.65 6.85 14.38
N VAL A 277 -10.31 5.71 14.17
CA VAL A 277 -11.43 5.58 13.23
C VAL A 277 -12.67 6.31 13.76
N THR A 278 -12.85 6.43 15.08
CA THR A 278 -13.93 7.24 15.65
C THR A 278 -13.77 8.75 15.43
N GLU A 279 -12.58 9.23 15.04
CA GLU A 279 -12.31 10.61 14.62
C GLU A 279 -12.41 10.81 13.09
N LEU A 280 -12.84 9.78 12.33
CA LEU A 280 -13.18 9.97 10.92
C LEU A 280 -14.27 11.05 10.82
N PRO A 281 -14.13 12.06 9.93
CA PRO A 281 -15.23 12.95 9.63
C PRO A 281 -16.42 12.09 9.21
N GLN A 282 -17.52 12.17 9.96
CA GLN A 282 -18.82 11.82 9.39
C GLN A 282 -18.92 12.62 8.10
N GLN A 283 -19.20 11.98 6.96
CA GLN A 283 -19.21 12.61 5.64
C GLN A 283 -19.96 13.96 5.69
N THR A 284 -19.22 15.05 5.86
CA THR A 284 -19.69 16.40 5.68
C THR A 284 -18.82 17.01 4.61
N ALA A 285 -19.48 17.39 3.52
CA ALA A 285 -18.88 17.92 2.32
C ALA A 285 -17.97 19.13 2.62
N ASN A 286 -16.88 19.20 1.86
CA ASN A 286 -16.02 20.36 1.66
C ASN A 286 -15.22 20.85 2.86
N GLU A 287 -14.04 20.26 3.08
CA GLU A 287 -12.90 21.00 3.62
C GLU A 287 -11.93 21.34 2.48
N PRO A 288 -11.69 22.63 2.18
CA PRO A 288 -10.66 23.05 1.25
C PRO A 288 -9.33 23.17 1.99
N LEU A 289 -8.33 22.35 1.62
CA LEU A 289 -6.87 22.63 1.63
C LEU A 289 -6.06 21.32 1.66
N VAL A 290 -5.91 20.64 0.52
CA VAL A 290 -4.91 19.57 0.36
C VAL A 290 -4.40 19.50 -1.09
N ASP A 291 -3.77 20.56 -1.59
CA ASP A 291 -3.08 20.54 -2.90
C ASP A 291 -1.57 20.84 -2.80
N GLN A 292 -1.05 21.14 -1.60
CA GLN A 292 0.32 21.61 -1.44
C GLN A 292 1.36 20.53 -1.09
N LEU A 293 0.94 19.30 -0.75
CA LEU A 293 1.89 18.21 -0.45
C LEU A 293 2.25 17.34 -1.67
N PHE A 294 1.51 17.43 -2.78
CA PHE A 294 1.71 16.57 -3.95
C PHE A 294 2.13 17.32 -5.24
N ASN A 295 2.23 18.65 -5.19
CA ASN A 295 2.74 19.48 -6.30
C ASN A 295 4.20 19.95 -6.11
N GLY A 296 4.87 19.51 -5.03
CA GLY A 296 6.30 19.73 -4.84
C GLY A 296 7.11 18.67 -5.58
N GLY A 297 7.46 18.95 -6.84
CA GLY A 297 8.25 18.04 -7.67
C GLY A 297 9.64 17.72 -7.09
N MET A 298 10.00 16.44 -7.15
CA MET A 298 11.15 15.90 -7.88
C MET A 298 11.11 14.37 -7.84
#